data_AF-A0ABD2Q990-F1
#
_entry.id   AF-A0ABD2Q990-F1
#
_cell.length_a   1.000
_cell.length_b   1.000
_cell.length_c   1.000
_cell.angle_alpha   90.00
_cell.angle_beta   90.00
_cell.angle_gamma   90.00
#
_symmetry.space_group_name_H-M   'P 1'
#
loop_
_entity.id
_entity.type
_entity.pdbx_description
1 polymer ?
#
loop_
_entity_poly.entity_id
_entity_poly.type
_entity_poly.pdbx_seq_one_letter_code
_entity_poly.pdbx_strand_id
1 'polypeptide(L)'
;MAENDLKDLLIQQLDECGLLAKLQAQLKAGVYVALESHEAAKKLDFENKELKKFASSPSGIDALSLIKDALKQLNLESTLQVFENEIHGQQNNLKDRQTLSKYYKIDPKDNSPLLSVLCNEFNNIL
;
A
#
# COMPACT_ATOMS: atom_id res chain seq x y z
N MET A 1 -9.19 -29.99 -10.98
CA MET A 1 -7.87 -29.74 -10.38
C MET A 1 -8.15 -29.23 -8.98
N ALA A 2 -7.82 -30.01 -7.96
CA ALA A 2 -8.33 -29.78 -6.61
C ALA A 2 -7.57 -28.63 -5.94
N GLU A 3 -8.25 -27.80 -5.18
CA GLU A 3 -7.72 -26.62 -4.49
C GLU A 3 -6.52 -26.95 -3.56
N ASN A 4 -6.44 -28.19 -3.08
CA ASN A 4 -5.30 -28.70 -2.31
C ASN A 4 -3.99 -28.74 -3.11
N ASP A 5 -4.05 -29.08 -4.41
CA ASP A 5 -2.85 -29.21 -5.25
C ASP A 5 -2.16 -27.85 -5.45
N LEU A 6 -2.95 -26.77 -5.53
CA LEU A 6 -2.43 -25.41 -5.69
C LEU A 6 -1.76 -24.91 -4.40
N LYS A 7 -2.34 -25.24 -3.25
CA LYS A 7 -1.79 -24.85 -1.95
C LYS A 7 -0.44 -25.54 -1.71
N ASP A 8 -0.34 -26.83 -2.02
CA ASP A 8 0.90 -27.58 -1.86
C ASP A 8 1.98 -27.07 -2.84
N LEU A 9 1.60 -26.72 -4.08
CA LEU A 9 2.50 -26.09 -5.04
C LEU A 9 3.01 -24.72 -4.56
N LEU A 10 2.14 -23.88 -4.00
CA LEU A 10 2.52 -22.58 -3.46
C LEU A 10 3.46 -22.70 -2.26
N ILE A 11 3.21 -23.67 -1.38
CA ILE A 11 4.07 -23.94 -0.23
C ILE A 11 5.47 -24.36 -0.72
N GLN A 12 5.56 -25.25 -1.71
CA GLN A 12 6.85 -25.63 -2.31
C GLN A 12 7.58 -24.43 -2.92
N GLN A 13 6.91 -23.60 -3.72
CA GLN A 13 7.54 -22.43 -4.34
C GLN A 13 8.01 -21.39 -3.32
N LEU A 14 7.22 -21.15 -2.27
CA LEU A 14 7.61 -20.25 -1.19
C LEU A 14 8.82 -20.77 -0.40
N ASP A 15 8.95 -22.09 -0.27
CA ASP A 15 10.08 -22.73 0.41
C ASP A 15 11.34 -22.68 -0.45
N GLU A 16 11.24 -22.97 -1.74
CA GLU A 16 12.34 -22.85 -2.72
C GLU A 16 12.89 -21.42 -2.80
N CYS A 17 12.02 -20.42 -2.71
CA CYS A 17 12.42 -19.01 -2.65
C CYS A 17 12.96 -18.57 -1.27
N GLY A 18 12.98 -19.46 -0.26
CA GLY A 18 13.38 -19.16 1.12
C GLY A 18 12.48 -18.15 1.84
N LEU A 19 11.29 -17.88 1.31
CA LEU A 19 10.30 -16.95 1.87
C LEU A 19 9.45 -17.61 2.95
N LEU A 20 9.20 -18.91 2.83
CA LEU A 20 8.37 -19.67 3.77
C LEU A 20 8.93 -19.60 5.20
N ALA A 21 10.24 -19.80 5.36
CA ALA A 21 10.91 -19.71 6.66
C ALA A 21 10.78 -18.30 7.29
N LYS A 22 10.87 -17.24 6.48
CA LYS A 22 10.71 -15.85 6.95
C LYS A 22 9.27 -15.57 7.40
N LEU A 23 8.29 -16.00 6.61
CA LEU A 23 6.87 -15.86 6.95
C LEU A 23 6.52 -16.62 8.23
N GLN A 24 7.01 -17.86 8.37
CA GLN A 24 6.82 -18.65 9.59
C GLN A 24 7.46 -17.99 10.82
N ALA A 25 8.66 -17.43 10.68
CA ALA A 25 9.32 -16.72 11.78
C ALA A 25 8.55 -15.47 12.21
N GLN A 26 8.07 -14.68 11.25
CA GLN A 26 7.24 -13.50 11.51
C GLN A 26 5.91 -13.87 12.18
N LEU A 27 5.26 -14.93 11.70
CA LEU A 27 4.02 -15.43 12.28
C LEU A 27 4.23 -15.94 13.72
N LYS A 28 5.29 -16.73 13.97
CA LYS A 28 5.65 -17.21 15.30
C LYS A 28 5.95 -16.06 16.27
N ALA A 29 6.71 -15.05 15.82
CA ALA A 29 6.97 -13.86 16.61
C ALA A 29 5.68 -13.10 16.92
N GLY A 30 4.77 -12.99 15.95
CA GLY A 30 3.47 -12.35 16.15
C GLY A 30 2.58 -13.09 17.15
N VAL A 31 2.47 -14.41 17.01
CA VAL A 31 1.71 -15.23 17.96
C VAL A 31 2.31 -15.16 19.37
N TYR A 32 3.64 -15.20 19.49
CA TYR A 32 4.32 -15.08 20.77
C TYR A 32 4.02 -13.75 21.48
N VAL A 33 4.12 -12.63 20.76
CA VAL A 33 3.78 -11.30 21.29
C VAL A 33 2.31 -11.21 21.71
N ALA A 34 1.40 -11.80 20.91
CA ALA A 34 -0.03 -11.81 21.23
C ALA A 34 -0.37 -12.67 22.48
N LEU A 35 0.43 -13.71 22.74
CA LEU A 35 0.26 -14.59 23.91
C LEU A 35 0.94 -14.04 25.18
N GLU A 36 2.09 -13.37 25.07
CA GLU A 36 2.78 -12.76 26.22
C GLU A 36 2.04 -11.53 26.77
N SER A 37 1.33 -10.78 25.94
CA SER A 37 0.53 -9.65 26.42
C SER A 37 -0.82 -10.14 26.97
N HIS A 38 -0.86 -10.51 28.25
CA HIS A 38 -2.12 -10.78 28.97
C HIS A 38 -2.97 -9.51 29.23
N GLU A 39 -2.61 -8.38 28.62
CA GLU A 39 -3.41 -7.17 28.47
C GLU A 39 -3.72 -6.96 26.99
N ALA A 40 -5.01 -7.10 26.64
CA ALA A 40 -5.67 -6.74 25.38
C ALA A 40 -4.73 -6.48 24.19
N ALA A 41 -4.50 -7.52 23.38
CA ALA A 41 -4.09 -7.46 21.97
C ALA A 41 -3.54 -6.10 21.53
N LYS A 42 -2.33 -5.74 21.98
CA LYS A 42 -1.56 -4.72 21.26
C LYS A 42 -1.35 -5.31 19.88
N LYS A 43 -2.20 -4.91 18.92
CA LYS A 43 -2.01 -5.18 17.50
C LYS A 43 -0.52 -5.04 17.25
N LEU A 44 0.12 -6.11 16.81
CA LEU A 44 1.48 -6.00 16.31
C LEU A 44 1.44 -4.94 15.23
N ASP A 45 1.98 -3.78 15.55
CA ASP A 45 2.04 -2.65 14.67
C ASP A 45 3.17 -2.98 13.69
N PHE A 46 2.87 -3.90 12.75
CA PHE A 46 3.69 -4.16 11.56
C PHE A 46 3.66 -2.96 10.60
N GLU A 47 3.03 -1.84 11.02
CA GLU A 47 3.06 -0.57 10.33
C GLU A 47 4.49 -0.11 10.08
N ASN A 48 4.75 0.21 8.82
CA ASN A 48 6.02 0.78 8.41
C ASN A 48 6.20 2.16 9.09
N LYS A 49 7.19 2.26 9.99
CA LYS A 49 7.48 3.50 10.74
C LYS A 49 7.86 4.66 9.82
N GLU A 50 8.54 4.39 8.71
CA GLU A 50 8.91 5.41 7.72
C GLU A 50 7.69 5.87 6.95
N LEU A 51 6.77 4.96 6.60
CA LEU A 51 5.48 5.31 6.01
C LEU A 51 4.66 6.21 6.96
N LYS A 52 4.62 5.87 8.26
CA LYS A 52 3.91 6.66 9.27
C LYS A 52 4.47 8.07 9.42
N LYS A 53 5.80 8.21 9.42
CA LYS A 53 6.47 9.52 9.40
C LYS A 53 6.16 10.27 8.11
N PHE A 54 6.25 9.63 6.96
CA PHE A 54 5.97 10.25 5.67
C PHE A 54 4.53 10.78 5.59
N ALA A 55 3.56 9.94 5.96
CA ALA A 55 2.13 10.26 5.99
C ALA A 55 1.73 11.27 7.07
N SER A 56 2.61 11.61 8.01
CA SER A 56 2.35 12.70 8.97
C SER A 56 2.41 14.10 8.34
N SER A 57 3.02 14.20 7.15
CA SER A 57 3.12 15.47 6.41
C SER A 57 1.99 15.60 5.38
N PRO A 58 1.47 16.82 5.13
CA PRO A 58 0.47 17.05 4.07
C PRO A 58 0.96 16.61 2.69
N SER A 59 2.23 16.89 2.38
CA SER A 59 2.85 16.48 1.12
C SER A 59 2.96 14.96 0.98
N GLY A 60 3.17 14.24 2.08
CA GLY A 60 3.20 12.78 2.09
C GLY A 60 1.83 12.17 1.85
N ILE A 61 0.78 12.74 2.45
CA ILE A 61 -0.61 12.37 2.16
C ILE A 61 -0.93 12.62 0.68
N ASP A 62 -0.52 13.76 0.13
CA ASP A 62 -0.75 14.07 -1.29
C ASP A 62 -0.02 13.09 -2.21
N ALA A 63 1.24 12.76 -1.91
CA ALA A 63 2.01 11.77 -2.65
C ALA A 63 1.34 10.37 -2.61
N LEU A 64 0.92 9.90 -1.45
CA LEU A 64 0.22 8.61 -1.32
C LEU A 64 -1.12 8.62 -2.06
N SER A 65 -1.84 9.75 -2.04
CA SER A 65 -3.11 9.89 -2.74
C SER A 65 -2.93 9.93 -4.26
N LEU A 66 -1.86 10.55 -4.75
CA LEU A 66 -1.47 10.56 -6.17
C LEU A 66 -1.04 9.17 -6.66
N ILE A 67 -0.29 8.42 -5.84
CA ILE A 67 0.07 7.02 -6.14
C ILE A 67 -1.21 6.17 -6.23
N LYS A 68 -2.11 6.29 -5.26
CA LYS A 68 -3.40 5.59 -5.26
C LYS A 68 -4.22 5.90 -6.51
N ASP A 69 -4.31 7.17 -6.89
CA ASP A 69 -4.99 7.60 -8.11
C ASP A 69 -4.35 6.98 -9.36
N ALA A 70 -3.02 6.99 -9.47
CA ALA A 70 -2.32 6.40 -10.60
C ALA A 70 -2.56 4.89 -10.73
N LEU A 71 -2.49 4.15 -9.62
CA LEU A 71 -2.79 2.71 -9.61
C LEU A 71 -4.23 2.43 -10.05
N LYS A 72 -5.19 3.26 -9.62
CA LYS A 72 -6.60 3.15 -10.04
C LYS A 72 -6.79 3.42 -11.52
N GLN A 73 -6.24 4.52 -12.04
CA GLN A 73 -6.40 4.91 -13.44
C GLN A 73 -5.71 3.96 -14.42
N LEU A 74 -4.64 3.30 -13.99
CA LEU A 74 -3.94 2.27 -14.77
C LEU A 74 -4.53 0.87 -14.62
N ASN A 75 -5.65 0.71 -13.89
CA ASN A 75 -6.31 -0.57 -13.63
C ASN A 75 -5.38 -1.63 -12.98
N LEU A 76 -4.48 -1.22 -12.10
CA LEU A 76 -3.54 -2.10 -11.40
C LEU A 76 -4.15 -2.62 -10.09
N GLU A 77 -5.26 -3.36 -10.18
CA GLU A 77 -6.07 -3.76 -9.03
C GLU A 77 -5.30 -4.59 -7.99
N SER A 78 -4.47 -5.54 -8.43
CA SER A 78 -3.67 -6.35 -7.51
C SER A 78 -2.66 -5.50 -6.72
N THR A 79 -1.97 -4.59 -7.41
CA THR A 79 -1.01 -3.67 -6.78
C THR A 79 -1.73 -2.66 -5.88
N LEU A 80 -2.91 -2.20 -6.28
CA LEU A 80 -3.73 -1.30 -5.47
C LEU A 80 -4.15 -1.97 -4.15
N GLN A 81 -4.57 -3.23 -4.19
CA GLN A 81 -4.95 -3.96 -2.97
C GLN A 81 -3.75 -4.16 -2.03
N VAL A 82 -2.59 -4.52 -2.57
CA VAL A 82 -1.36 -4.63 -1.78
C VAL A 82 -0.98 -3.28 -1.18
N PHE A 83 -0.99 -2.22 -2.00
CA PHE A 83 -0.71 -0.85 -1.55
C PHE A 83 -1.66 -0.41 -0.45
N GLU A 84 -2.98 -0.56 -0.64
CA GLU A 84 -4.00 -0.22 0.35
C GLU A 84 -3.78 -0.97 1.67
N ASN A 85 -3.44 -2.26 1.61
CA ASN A 85 -3.11 -3.04 2.82
C ASN A 85 -1.83 -2.54 3.51
N GLU A 86 -0.80 -2.17 2.76
CA GLU A 86 0.44 -1.60 3.32
C GLU A 86 0.20 -0.24 4.00
N ILE A 87 -0.73 0.56 3.47
CA ILE A 87 -1.07 1.88 4.00
C ILE A 87 -2.30 1.89 4.92
N HIS A 88 -2.75 0.73 5.40
CA HIS A 88 -4.05 0.56 6.09
C HIS A 88 -4.34 1.63 7.17
N GLY A 89 -3.35 2.03 7.96
CA GLY A 89 -3.50 3.07 9.00
C GLY A 89 -3.64 4.52 8.48
N GLN A 90 -3.41 4.77 7.19
CA GLN A 90 -3.41 6.10 6.56
C GLN A 90 -4.53 6.29 5.53
N GLN A 91 -5.30 5.23 5.21
CA GLN A 91 -6.30 5.27 4.14
C GLN A 91 -7.36 6.36 4.32
N ASN A 92 -7.80 6.59 5.57
CA ASN A 92 -8.82 7.59 5.88
C ASN A 92 -8.36 9.04 5.67
N ASN A 93 -7.05 9.25 5.62
CA ASN A 93 -6.46 10.58 5.44
C ASN A 93 -6.19 10.91 3.96
N LEU A 94 -6.30 9.92 3.06
CA LEU A 94 -6.05 10.12 1.65
C LEU A 94 -7.10 11.05 1.03
N LYS A 95 -6.64 11.93 0.17
CA LYS A 95 -7.50 12.85 -0.57
C LYS A 95 -8.05 12.15 -1.81
N ASP A 96 -9.27 12.52 -2.18
CA ASP A 96 -9.86 12.05 -3.43
C ASP A 96 -9.28 12.80 -4.63
N ARG A 97 -9.47 12.22 -5.81
CA ARG A 97 -8.99 12.79 -7.08
C ARG A 97 -9.50 14.21 -7.29
N GLN A 98 -10.75 14.52 -6.92
CA GLN A 98 -11.33 15.84 -7.11
C GLN A 98 -10.68 16.90 -6.21
N THR A 99 -10.40 16.57 -4.95
CA THR A 99 -9.68 17.48 -4.04
C THR A 99 -8.27 17.75 -4.54
N LEU A 100 -7.54 16.71 -4.97
CA LEU A 100 -6.19 16.87 -5.53
C LEU A 100 -6.20 17.71 -6.82
N SER A 101 -7.14 17.44 -7.72
CA SER A 101 -7.26 18.18 -8.99
C SER A 101 -7.48 19.67 -8.74
N LYS A 102 -8.40 20.02 -7.81
CA LYS A 102 -8.64 21.40 -7.40
C LYS A 102 -7.44 22.04 -6.73
N TYR A 103 -6.77 21.30 -5.83
CA TYR A 103 -5.63 21.82 -5.08
C TYR A 103 -4.44 22.14 -5.98
N TYR A 104 -4.12 21.25 -6.91
CA TYR A 104 -3.01 21.43 -7.86
C TYR A 104 -3.41 22.19 -9.13
N LYS A 105 -4.69 22.60 -9.25
CA LYS A 105 -5.23 23.29 -10.44
C LYS A 105 -4.98 22.51 -11.74
N ILE A 106 -5.03 21.19 -11.65
CA ILE A 106 -4.88 20.28 -12.79
C ILE A 106 -6.25 19.82 -13.23
N ASP A 107 -6.48 19.87 -14.55
CA ASP A 107 -7.69 19.36 -15.16
C ASP A 107 -7.34 18.08 -15.94
N PRO A 108 -7.65 16.89 -15.39
CA PRO A 108 -7.42 15.66 -16.12
C PRO A 108 -8.40 15.57 -17.29
N LYS A 109 -7.88 15.79 -18.51
CA LYS A 109 -8.65 15.73 -19.76
C LYS A 109 -9.21 14.33 -20.08
N ASP A 110 -8.77 13.30 -19.36
CA ASP A 110 -9.15 11.89 -19.51
C ASP A 110 -8.98 11.13 -18.18
N ASN A 111 -9.18 9.80 -18.18
CA ASN A 111 -8.78 8.87 -17.12
C ASN A 111 -7.24 8.74 -16.96
N SER A 112 -6.48 9.78 -17.28
CA SER A 112 -5.04 9.77 -17.06
C SER A 112 -4.72 9.91 -15.56
N PRO A 113 -3.66 9.25 -15.06
CA PRO A 113 -3.17 9.46 -13.70
C PRO A 113 -2.86 10.94 -13.43
N LEU A 114 -3.31 11.50 -12.30
CA LEU A 114 -2.99 12.88 -11.93
C LEU A 114 -1.47 13.13 -11.87
N LEU A 115 -0.71 12.11 -11.46
CA LEU A 115 0.75 12.15 -11.43
C LEU A 115 1.35 12.44 -12.81
N SER A 116 0.77 11.88 -13.88
CA SER A 116 1.25 12.13 -15.25
C SER A 116 1.01 13.57 -15.70
N VAL A 117 -0.13 14.15 -15.33
CA VAL A 117 -0.48 15.54 -15.62
C VAL A 117 0.49 16.48 -14.89
N LEU A 118 0.76 16.22 -13.61
CA LEU A 118 1.73 17.00 -12.83
C LEU A 118 3.14 16.98 -13.43
N CYS A 119 3.62 15.81 -13.88
CA CYS A 119 4.93 15.72 -14.55
C CYS A 119 4.99 16.53 -15.85
N ASN A 120 3.90 16.51 -16.63
CA ASN A 120 3.83 17.29 -17.87
C ASN A 120 3.81 18.80 -17.59
N GLU A 121 3.02 19.25 -16.60
CA GLU A 121 3.01 20.66 -16.19
C GLU A 121 4.37 21.12 -15.67
N PHE A 122 5.06 20.30 -14.88
CA PHE A 122 6.42 20.62 -14.41
C PHE A 122 7.42 20.78 -15.57
N ASN A 123 7.34 19.90 -16.57
CA ASN A 123 8.22 19.97 -17.75
C ASN A 123 7.95 21.20 -18.63
N ASN A 124 6.75 21.78 -18.57
CA ASN A 124 6.39 22.98 -19.33
C ASN A 124 6.83 24.29 -18.64
N ILE A 125 7.25 24.22 -17.37
CA ILE A 125 7.68 25.38 -16.56
C ILE A 125 9.21 25.58 -16.62
N LEU A 126 9.97 24.55 -17.02
CA LEU A 126 11.42 24.58 -17.23
C LEU A 126 11.76 24.87 -18.70
#